data_AF-R0ID07-F1
#
_entry.id   AF-R0ID07-F1
#
_cell.length_a   1.000
_cell.length_b   1.000
_cell.length_c   1.000
_cell.angle_alpha   90.00
_cell.angle_beta   90.00
_cell.angle_gamma   90.00
#
_symmetry.space_group_name_H-M   'P 1'
#
loop_
_entity.id
_entity.type
_entity.pdbx_description
1 polymer ?
#
loop_
_entity_poly.entity_id
_entity_poly.type
_entity_poly.pdbx_seq_one_letter_code
_entity_poly.pdbx_strand_id
1 'polypeptide(L)'
;FEGRIKKTASRIDMFLQGLVDEKRAGKEKKENRMIDHLLSLQETQPEYYTDRTIKGTILSLILAGMDTSAVTLEWALSNLLNNPDVLKKARNEIDDKIGPSWDDPSSFKPERFEKEGESHKLMAFGLGRRACPGSVLAQRLMTLTLGSLIQCFEWEKVGKEEVDMIEGGGLTMYRASPLVAMCRARAFLGKILHESP
;
A
#
# COMPACT_ATOMS: atom_id res chain seq x y z
N PHE A 1 12.24 8.41 -26.81
CA PHE A 1 12.09 7.49 -25.67
C PHE A 1 13.21 7.68 -24.65
N GLU A 2 14.47 7.51 -25.03
CA GLU A 2 15.65 7.62 -24.16
C GLU A 2 15.77 8.94 -23.39
N GLY A 3 15.52 10.10 -24.04
CA GLY A 3 15.56 11.40 -23.37
C GLY A 3 14.54 11.55 -22.23
N ARG A 4 13.38 10.89 -22.32
CA ARG A 4 12.38 10.88 -21.24
C ARG A 4 12.85 10.04 -20.07
N ILE A 5 13.40 8.85 -20.34
CA ILE A 5 13.97 7.98 -19.31
C ILE A 5 15.08 8.70 -18.55
N LYS A 6 16.01 9.32 -19.27
CA LYS A 6 17.11 10.10 -18.66
C LYS A 6 16.56 11.22 -17.76
N LYS A 7 15.59 11.99 -18.24
CA LYS A 7 14.96 13.06 -17.46
C LYS A 7 14.27 12.54 -16.19
N THR A 8 13.54 11.43 -16.28
CA THR A 8 12.87 10.81 -15.12
C THR A 8 13.88 10.25 -14.13
N ALA A 9 14.92 9.54 -14.61
CA ALA A 9 15.98 9.01 -13.77
C ALA A 9 16.71 10.12 -13.01
N SER A 10 17.04 11.24 -13.66
CA SER A 10 17.64 12.40 -13.00
C SER A 10 16.75 12.99 -11.91
N ARG A 11 15.43 13.09 -12.14
CA ARG A 11 14.48 13.57 -11.12
C ARG A 11 14.40 12.63 -9.91
N ILE A 12 14.34 11.33 -10.15
CA ILE A 12 14.34 10.32 -9.09
C ILE A 12 15.64 10.39 -8.30
N ASP A 13 16.79 10.47 -8.98
CA ASP A 13 18.09 10.56 -8.33
C ASP A 13 18.21 11.80 -7.45
N MET A 14 17.78 12.97 -7.95
CA MET A 14 17.74 14.22 -7.17
C MET A 14 16.84 14.10 -5.94
N PHE A 15 15.66 13.51 -6.09
CA PHE A 15 14.72 13.29 -4.97
C PHE A 15 15.34 12.39 -3.91
N LEU A 16 15.90 11.24 -4.31
CA LEU A 16 16.51 10.28 -3.38
C LEU A 16 17.76 10.87 -2.71
N GLN A 17 18.55 11.66 -3.42
CA GLN A 17 19.69 12.36 -2.82
C GLN A 17 19.20 13.36 -1.77
N GLY A 18 18.14 14.12 -2.04
CA GLY A 18 17.53 15.03 -1.07
C GLY A 18 17.12 14.33 0.23
N LEU A 19 16.50 13.14 0.14
CA LEU A 19 16.15 12.33 1.31
C LEU A 19 17.37 11.90 2.13
N VAL A 20 18.45 11.48 1.45
CA VAL A 20 19.71 11.09 2.11
C VAL A 20 20.35 12.29 2.82
N ASP A 21 20.42 13.42 2.14
CA ASP A 21 21.06 14.64 2.65
C ASP A 21 20.28 15.22 3.84
N GLU A 22 18.94 15.18 3.80
CA GLU A 22 18.08 15.59 4.90
C GLU A 22 18.32 14.76 6.17
N LYS A 23 18.43 13.44 6.02
CA LYS A 23 18.74 12.54 7.13
C LYS A 23 20.14 12.78 7.70
N ARG A 24 21.14 12.98 6.84
CA ARG A 24 22.51 13.29 7.27
C ARG A 24 22.62 14.63 7.98
N ALA A 25 21.83 15.63 7.58
CA ALA A 25 21.83 16.94 8.20
C ALA A 25 21.28 16.94 9.65
N GLY A 26 20.78 15.81 10.16
CA GLY A 26 20.25 15.70 11.51
C GLY A 26 19.01 16.58 11.76
N LYS A 27 18.34 17.01 10.70
CA LYS A 27 17.14 17.86 10.76
C LYS A 27 15.92 17.11 11.31
N GLU A 28 15.93 15.79 11.23
CA GLU A 28 14.94 14.92 11.84
C GLU A 28 15.56 14.13 13.00
N LYS A 29 14.73 13.77 13.99
CA LYS A 29 15.13 12.81 15.03
C LYS A 29 15.52 11.49 14.36
N LYS A 30 16.61 10.86 14.84
CA LYS A 30 16.92 9.46 14.49
C LYS A 30 15.72 8.60 14.88
N GLU A 31 15.00 8.13 13.88
CA GLU A 31 13.87 7.23 14.02
C GLU A 31 14.28 5.83 13.56
N ASN A 32 13.42 4.84 13.79
CA ASN A 32 13.68 3.47 13.39
C ASN A 32 13.28 3.24 11.90
N ARG A 33 13.66 4.14 10.99
CA ARG A 33 13.34 4.00 9.55
C ARG A 33 14.45 3.24 8.83
N MET A 34 14.11 2.61 7.72
CA MET A 34 15.07 1.82 6.93
C MET A 34 16.27 2.64 6.43
N ILE A 35 16.05 3.91 6.07
CA ILE A 35 17.13 4.82 5.66
C ILE A 35 18.13 5.09 6.80
N ASP A 36 17.66 5.17 8.04
CA ASP A 36 18.51 5.40 9.22
C ASP A 36 19.45 4.19 9.44
N HIS A 37 18.94 2.96 9.25
CA HIS A 37 19.75 1.73 9.27
C HIS A 37 20.76 1.67 8.14
N LEU A 38 20.35 2.00 6.90
CA LEU A 38 21.25 2.00 5.74
C LEU A 38 22.40 3.01 5.91
N LEU A 39 22.11 4.19 6.48
CA LEU A 39 23.14 5.19 6.78
C LEU A 39 24.06 4.75 7.94
N SER A 40 23.52 4.10 8.96
CA SER A 40 24.36 3.49 10.02
C SER A 40 25.28 2.40 9.47
N LEU A 41 24.83 1.61 8.49
CA LEU A 41 25.66 0.58 7.85
C LEU A 41 26.73 1.21 6.96
N GLN A 42 26.46 2.38 6.36
CA GLN A 42 27.45 3.13 5.61
C GLN A 42 28.63 3.60 6.48
N GLU A 43 28.40 3.94 7.75
CA GLU A 43 29.49 4.31 8.67
C GLU A 43 30.48 3.16 8.90
N THR A 44 30.00 1.91 8.90
CA THR A 44 30.83 0.72 9.16
C THR A 44 31.32 0.01 7.91
N GLN A 45 30.58 0.12 6.79
CA GLN A 45 30.83 -0.57 5.53
C GLN A 45 30.63 0.37 4.32
N PRO A 46 31.42 1.46 4.22
CA PRO A 46 31.20 2.52 3.22
C PRO A 46 31.41 2.05 1.77
N GLU A 47 32.28 1.05 1.55
CA GLU A 47 32.51 0.48 0.21
C GLU A 47 31.29 -0.25 -0.34
N TYR A 48 30.47 -0.84 0.53
CA TYR A 48 29.28 -1.60 0.15
C TYR A 48 28.03 -0.70 0.11
N TYR A 49 27.83 0.09 1.16
CA TYR A 49 26.69 1.00 1.31
C TYR A 49 27.00 2.39 0.75
N THR A 50 27.36 2.44 -0.54
CA THR A 50 27.52 3.70 -1.26
C THR A 50 26.19 4.45 -1.40
N ASP A 51 26.23 5.77 -1.65
CA ASP A 51 25.01 6.55 -1.92
C ASP A 51 24.20 5.95 -3.08
N ARG A 52 24.87 5.40 -4.09
CA ARG A 52 24.20 4.70 -5.20
C ARG A 52 23.48 3.45 -4.71
N THR A 53 24.11 2.65 -3.85
CA THR A 53 23.51 1.44 -3.27
C THR A 53 22.31 1.80 -2.39
N ILE A 54 22.45 2.82 -1.53
CA ILE A 54 21.40 3.28 -0.62
C ILE A 54 20.20 3.80 -1.42
N LYS A 55 20.42 4.73 -2.35
CA LYS A 55 19.37 5.26 -3.23
C LYS A 55 18.70 4.15 -4.04
N GLY A 56 19.48 3.24 -4.60
CA GLY A 56 18.97 2.07 -5.34
C GLY A 56 18.11 1.15 -4.48
N THR A 57 18.50 0.91 -3.23
CA THR A 57 17.74 0.08 -2.28
C THR A 57 16.43 0.74 -1.91
N ILE A 58 16.44 2.03 -1.57
CA ILE A 58 15.24 2.81 -1.26
C ILE A 58 14.28 2.80 -2.46
N LEU A 59 14.77 3.06 -3.67
CA LEU A 59 13.96 3.03 -4.88
C LEU A 59 13.35 1.65 -5.13
N SER A 60 14.14 0.59 -4.93
CA SER A 60 13.67 -0.79 -5.15
C SER A 60 12.53 -1.15 -4.22
N LEU A 61 12.61 -0.77 -2.94
CA LEU A 61 11.56 -1.01 -1.95
C LEU A 61 10.28 -0.23 -2.27
N ILE A 62 10.43 1.04 -2.66
CA ILE A 62 9.33 1.92 -3.04
C ILE A 62 8.59 1.34 -4.26
N LEU A 63 9.31 1.02 -5.33
CA LEU A 63 8.69 0.49 -6.55
C LEU A 63 8.02 -0.87 -6.33
N ALA A 64 8.68 -1.79 -5.62
CA ALA A 64 8.14 -3.12 -5.36
C ALA A 64 6.87 -3.06 -4.50
N GLY A 65 6.86 -2.21 -3.47
CA GLY A 65 5.73 -2.07 -2.55
C GLY A 65 4.54 -1.32 -3.15
N MET A 66 4.78 -0.22 -3.86
CA MET A 66 3.69 0.61 -4.39
C MET A 66 2.91 -0.08 -5.50
N ASP A 67 3.61 -0.64 -6.48
CA ASP A 67 2.96 -1.14 -7.70
C ASP A 67 2.06 -2.35 -7.41
N THR A 68 2.61 -3.34 -6.72
CA THR A 68 1.88 -4.57 -6.34
C THR A 68 0.67 -4.28 -5.46
N SER A 69 0.80 -3.34 -4.52
CA SER A 69 -0.27 -2.94 -3.61
C SER A 69 -1.39 -2.20 -4.34
N ALA A 70 -1.06 -1.25 -5.22
CA ALA A 70 -2.05 -0.49 -5.98
C ALA A 70 -2.88 -1.40 -6.89
N VAL A 71 -2.21 -2.27 -7.66
CA VAL A 71 -2.85 -3.24 -8.55
C VAL A 71 -3.76 -4.19 -7.75
N THR A 72 -3.28 -4.69 -6.61
CA THR A 72 -4.07 -5.60 -5.76
C THR A 72 -5.33 -4.94 -5.23
N LEU A 73 -5.24 -3.70 -4.74
CA LEU A 73 -6.40 -2.93 -4.27
C LEU A 73 -7.40 -2.66 -5.39
N GLU A 74 -6.90 -2.32 -6.59
CA GLU A 74 -7.74 -2.07 -7.76
C GLU A 74 -8.53 -3.33 -8.16
N TRP A 75 -7.86 -4.49 -8.24
CA TRP A 75 -8.52 -5.78 -8.51
C TRP A 75 -9.52 -6.15 -7.43
N ALA A 76 -9.16 -5.98 -6.16
CA ALA A 76 -10.04 -6.30 -5.03
C ALA A 76 -11.32 -5.47 -5.09
N LEU A 77 -11.21 -4.15 -5.27
CA LEU A 77 -12.36 -3.26 -5.35
C LEU A 77 -13.22 -3.54 -6.60
N SER A 78 -12.58 -3.82 -7.74
CA SER A 78 -13.28 -4.20 -8.96
C SER A 78 -14.10 -5.48 -8.78
N ASN A 79 -13.51 -6.49 -8.14
CA ASN A 79 -14.18 -7.75 -7.87
C ASN A 79 -15.37 -7.56 -6.91
N LEU A 80 -15.20 -6.75 -5.86
CA LEU A 80 -16.28 -6.39 -4.94
C LEU A 80 -17.43 -5.64 -5.63
N LEU A 81 -17.14 -4.78 -6.59
CA LEU A 81 -18.16 -4.05 -7.36
C LEU A 81 -18.98 -4.95 -8.29
N ASN A 82 -18.39 -6.04 -8.79
CA ASN A 82 -19.11 -7.07 -9.53
C ASN A 82 -19.89 -8.04 -8.61
N ASN A 83 -19.59 -8.06 -7.31
CA ASN A 83 -20.23 -8.94 -6.31
C ASN A 83 -20.83 -8.12 -5.14
N PRO A 84 -21.93 -7.39 -5.38
CA PRO A 84 -22.47 -6.42 -4.41
C PRO A 84 -22.97 -7.05 -3.11
N ASP A 85 -23.41 -8.31 -3.15
CA ASP A 85 -23.79 -9.10 -1.97
C ASP A 85 -22.57 -9.39 -1.07
N VAL A 86 -21.43 -9.74 -1.67
CA VAL A 86 -20.15 -9.92 -0.96
C VAL A 86 -19.66 -8.61 -0.38
N LEU A 87 -19.71 -7.51 -1.16
CA LEU A 87 -19.36 -6.18 -0.67
C LEU A 87 -20.23 -5.75 0.51
N LYS A 88 -21.55 -5.98 0.43
CA LYS A 88 -22.47 -5.70 1.54
C LYS A 88 -22.18 -6.55 2.76
N LYS A 89 -21.86 -7.84 2.58
CA LYS A 89 -21.46 -8.74 3.67
C LYS A 89 -20.18 -8.25 4.35
N ALA A 90 -19.15 -7.92 3.59
CA ALA A 90 -17.88 -7.41 4.10
C ALA A 90 -18.08 -6.10 4.88
N ARG A 91 -18.91 -5.18 4.36
CA ARG A 91 -19.28 -3.95 5.06
C ARG A 91 -19.97 -4.23 6.39
N ASN A 92 -20.98 -5.10 6.40
CA ASN A 92 -21.68 -5.46 7.63
C ASN A 92 -20.75 -6.11 8.65
N GLU A 93 -19.83 -6.97 8.22
CA GLU A 93 -18.85 -7.59 9.12
C GLU A 93 -17.91 -6.54 9.75
N ILE A 94 -17.44 -5.57 8.96
CA ILE A 94 -16.63 -4.45 9.46
C ILE A 94 -17.43 -3.60 10.44
N ASP A 95 -18.65 -3.21 10.08
CA ASP A 95 -19.51 -2.39 10.94
C ASP A 95 -19.85 -3.12 12.27
N ASP A 96 -20.07 -4.44 12.24
CA ASP A 96 -20.38 -5.24 13.44
C ASP A 96 -19.15 -5.50 14.34
N LYS A 97 -17.98 -5.79 13.75
CA LYS A 97 -16.78 -6.18 14.50
C LYS A 97 -15.90 -5.00 14.90
N ILE A 98 -15.91 -3.94 14.11
CA ILE A 98 -15.05 -2.76 14.28
C ILE A 98 -15.89 -1.54 14.71
N GLY A 99 -17.13 -1.42 14.25
CA GLY A 99 -17.97 -0.25 14.49
C GLY A 99 -17.73 0.90 13.49
N PRO A 100 -18.48 2.02 13.61
CA PRO A 100 -18.29 3.21 12.76
C PRO A 100 -17.00 3.98 13.08
N SER A 101 -16.31 3.66 14.17
CA SER A 101 -15.05 4.28 14.60
C SER A 101 -14.19 3.27 15.32
N TRP A 102 -12.88 3.27 15.07
CA TRP A 102 -11.94 2.46 15.82
C TRP A 102 -11.78 3.00 17.24
N ASP A 103 -11.93 2.14 18.26
CA ASP A 103 -11.56 2.50 19.63
C ASP A 103 -10.04 2.64 19.73
N ASP A 104 -9.53 3.88 19.79
CA ASP A 104 -8.11 4.19 19.85
C ASP A 104 -7.37 3.70 18.57
N PRO A 105 -7.51 4.46 17.45
CA PRO A 105 -6.95 4.12 16.13
C PRO A 105 -5.43 4.26 16.07
N SER A 106 -4.84 5.11 16.91
CA SER A 106 -3.41 5.39 16.98
C SER A 106 -2.60 4.27 17.63
N SER A 107 -3.25 3.39 18.40
CA SER A 107 -2.55 2.31 19.09
C SER A 107 -2.52 1.02 18.27
N PHE A 108 -1.33 0.43 18.18
CA PHE A 108 -1.12 -0.86 17.55
C PHE A 108 -1.69 -1.99 18.42
N LYS A 109 -2.83 -2.56 18.02
CA LYS A 109 -3.52 -3.69 18.69
C LYS A 109 -3.63 -4.89 17.73
N PRO A 110 -2.62 -5.77 17.66
CA PRO A 110 -2.54 -6.86 16.68
C PRO A 110 -3.68 -7.88 16.81
N GLU A 111 -4.26 -8.02 18.00
CA GLU A 111 -5.36 -8.94 18.33
C GLU A 111 -6.61 -8.66 17.49
N ARG A 112 -6.75 -7.44 16.94
CA ARG A 112 -7.84 -7.07 16.02
C ARG A 112 -7.80 -7.83 14.68
N PHE A 113 -6.65 -8.40 14.32
CA PHE A 113 -6.39 -8.93 12.98
C PHE A 113 -6.02 -10.41 12.95
N GLU A 114 -5.94 -11.09 14.09
CA GLU A 114 -5.57 -12.49 14.17
C GLU A 114 -6.82 -13.41 14.12
N LYS A 115 -6.98 -14.12 13.01
CA LYS A 115 -7.69 -15.40 12.95
C LYS A 115 -6.75 -16.44 12.32
N GLU A 116 -6.48 -17.51 13.04
CA GLU A 116 -5.65 -18.63 12.55
C GLU A 116 -6.40 -19.45 11.49
N GLY A 117 -5.72 -19.90 10.43
CA GLY A 117 -6.14 -21.12 9.72
C GLY A 117 -5.99 -21.23 8.19
N GLU A 118 -5.71 -20.17 7.42
CA GLU A 118 -5.74 -20.27 5.94
C GLU A 118 -4.41 -19.97 5.22
N SER A 119 -3.30 -19.91 5.94
CA SER A 119 -1.99 -19.47 5.41
C SER A 119 -1.33 -20.41 4.39
N HIS A 120 -1.85 -21.62 4.15
CA HIS A 120 -1.14 -22.68 3.42
C HIS A 120 -1.68 -23.04 2.03
N LYS A 121 -2.78 -22.42 1.55
CA LYS A 121 -3.34 -22.74 0.22
C LYS A 121 -2.87 -21.80 -0.90
N LEU A 122 -2.27 -20.66 -0.56
CA LEU A 122 -1.88 -19.61 -1.52
C LEU A 122 -0.47 -19.09 -1.22
N MET A 123 0.43 -19.16 -2.21
CA MET A 123 1.81 -18.66 -2.11
C MET A 123 1.94 -17.22 -2.60
N ALA A 124 1.02 -16.33 -2.21
CA ALA A 124 0.96 -14.94 -2.71
C ALA A 124 2.25 -14.14 -2.44
N PHE A 125 2.98 -14.48 -1.39
CA PHE A 125 4.23 -13.83 -1.00
C PHE A 125 5.46 -14.71 -1.23
N GLY A 126 5.32 -15.83 -1.95
CA GLY A 126 6.39 -16.81 -2.14
C GLY A 126 6.78 -17.56 -0.85
N LEU A 127 7.85 -18.37 -0.94
CA LEU A 127 8.34 -19.20 0.15
C LEU A 127 9.87 -19.27 0.16
N GLY A 128 10.47 -19.45 1.35
CA GLY A 128 11.91 -19.64 1.52
C GLY A 128 12.73 -18.36 1.44
N ARG A 129 14.02 -18.47 1.10
CA ARG A 129 14.98 -17.34 1.13
C ARG A 129 14.66 -16.19 0.18
N ARG A 130 13.77 -16.39 -0.78
CA ARG A 130 13.30 -15.38 -1.73
C ARG A 130 11.83 -15.00 -1.52
N ALA A 131 11.25 -15.37 -0.38
CA ALA A 131 9.93 -14.89 0.00
C ALA A 131 9.92 -13.35 0.07
N CYS A 132 8.77 -12.75 -0.20
CA CYS A 132 8.59 -11.32 -0.22
C CYS A 132 8.97 -10.72 1.15
N PRO A 133 9.99 -9.84 1.21
CA PRO A 133 10.37 -9.19 2.47
C PRO A 133 9.30 -8.19 2.95
N GLY A 134 8.40 -7.78 2.06
CA GLY A 134 7.29 -6.87 2.37
C GLY A 134 5.99 -7.54 2.77
N SER A 135 5.93 -8.87 2.96
CA SER A 135 4.69 -9.62 3.18
C SER A 135 3.85 -9.09 4.35
N VAL A 136 4.47 -8.87 5.51
CA VAL A 136 3.80 -8.36 6.71
C VAL A 136 3.25 -6.94 6.49
N LEU A 137 4.04 -6.08 5.84
CA LEU A 137 3.63 -4.71 5.54
C LEU A 137 2.49 -4.71 4.50
N ALA A 138 2.60 -5.52 3.46
CA ALA A 138 1.59 -5.65 2.42
C ALA A 138 0.27 -6.16 2.98
N GLN A 139 0.28 -7.19 3.82
CA GLN A 139 -0.94 -7.69 4.47
C GLN A 139 -1.63 -6.59 5.30
N ARG A 140 -0.88 -5.85 6.11
CA ARG A 140 -1.42 -4.73 6.89
C ARG A 140 -1.98 -3.63 5.98
N LEU A 141 -1.23 -3.25 4.96
CA LEU A 141 -1.64 -2.22 4.00
C LEU A 141 -2.92 -2.62 3.28
N MET A 142 -2.99 -3.84 2.73
CA MET A 142 -4.17 -4.33 2.02
C MET A 142 -5.39 -4.37 2.93
N THR A 143 -5.28 -4.96 4.13
CA THR A 143 -6.39 -5.05 5.08
C THR A 143 -6.86 -3.67 5.53
N LEU A 144 -5.95 -2.78 5.92
CA LEU A 144 -6.30 -1.45 6.40
C LEU A 144 -6.88 -0.58 5.29
N THR A 145 -6.25 -0.55 4.12
CA THR A 145 -6.70 0.29 3.01
C THR A 145 -8.02 -0.22 2.44
N LEU A 146 -8.13 -1.50 2.11
CA LEU A 146 -9.38 -2.06 1.58
C LEU A 146 -10.52 -1.97 2.60
N GLY A 147 -10.23 -2.31 3.86
CA GLY A 147 -11.19 -2.18 4.96
C GLY A 147 -11.68 -0.75 5.11
N SER A 148 -10.78 0.24 5.10
CA SER A 148 -11.13 1.66 5.17
C SER A 148 -11.95 2.11 3.95
N LEU A 149 -11.61 1.66 2.75
CA LEU A 149 -12.39 1.99 1.55
C LEU A 149 -13.83 1.45 1.66
N ILE A 150 -14.02 0.22 2.12
CA ILE A 150 -15.34 -0.40 2.31
C ILE A 150 -16.11 0.29 3.44
N GLN A 151 -15.43 0.59 4.54
CA GLN A 151 -16.00 1.16 5.76
C GLN A 151 -16.41 2.61 5.54
N CYS A 152 -15.59 3.43 4.89
CA CYS A 152 -15.79 4.87 4.81
C CYS A 152 -16.65 5.31 3.62
N PHE A 153 -16.79 4.47 2.59
CA PHE A 153 -17.43 4.85 1.33
C PHE A 153 -18.48 3.85 0.86
N GLU A 154 -19.51 4.42 0.24
CA GLU A 154 -20.44 3.71 -0.63
C GLU A 154 -19.88 3.70 -2.05
N TRP A 155 -19.78 2.50 -2.61
CA TRP A 155 -19.22 2.26 -3.94
C TRP A 155 -20.32 1.78 -4.87
N GLU A 156 -20.40 2.38 -6.05
CA GLU A 156 -21.33 1.99 -7.11
C GLU A 156 -20.58 1.94 -8.45
N LYS A 157 -21.02 1.06 -9.34
CA LYS A 157 -20.48 0.98 -10.70
C LYS A 157 -20.92 2.20 -11.51
N VAL A 158 -20.11 2.59 -12.49
CA VAL A 158 -20.56 3.56 -13.51
C VAL A 158 -21.44 2.82 -14.51
N GLY A 159 -22.75 3.06 -14.44
CA GLY A 159 -23.73 2.40 -15.30
C GLY A 159 -24.15 1.01 -14.80
N LYS A 160 -24.76 0.23 -15.70
CA LYS A 160 -25.34 -1.09 -15.38
C LYS A 160 -24.40 -2.27 -15.67
N GLU A 161 -23.40 -2.05 -16.52
CA GLU A 161 -22.47 -3.08 -16.96
C GLU A 161 -21.57 -3.55 -15.81
N GLU A 162 -21.01 -4.75 -15.95
CA GLU A 162 -19.98 -5.22 -15.04
C GLU A 162 -18.66 -4.49 -15.29
N VAL A 163 -17.87 -4.35 -14.23
CA VAL A 163 -16.50 -3.87 -14.34
C VAL A 163 -15.73 -4.90 -15.15
N ASP A 164 -15.10 -4.45 -16.24
CA ASP A 164 -14.21 -5.28 -17.08
C ASP A 164 -13.11 -5.91 -16.20
N MET A 165 -12.87 -7.22 -16.34
CA MET A 165 -11.87 -7.96 -15.56
C MET A 165 -10.76 -8.52 -16.45
N ILE A 166 -10.57 -7.98 -17.65
CA ILE A 166 -9.50 -8.38 -18.56
C ILE A 166 -8.15 -7.89 -18.01
N GLU A 167 -7.16 -8.79 -18.00
CA GLU A 167 -5.77 -8.46 -17.69
C GLU A 167 -5.13 -7.69 -18.86
N GLY A 168 -4.44 -6.60 -18.54
CA GLY A 168 -3.66 -5.80 -19.47
C GLY A 168 -2.21 -6.27 -19.56
N GLY A 169 -1.46 -5.73 -20.52
CA GLY A 169 -0.03 -6.00 -20.63
C GLY A 169 0.81 -5.17 -19.64
N GLY A 170 1.86 -5.76 -19.07
CA GLY A 170 2.76 -5.04 -18.16
C GLY A 170 3.78 -5.93 -17.47
N LEU A 171 4.56 -5.34 -16.56
CA LEU A 171 5.47 -6.07 -15.67
C LEU A 171 4.69 -6.80 -14.55
N THR A 172 3.55 -6.25 -14.17
CA THR A 172 2.59 -6.79 -13.21
C THR A 172 1.22 -6.99 -13.88
N MET A 173 0.34 -7.75 -13.24
CA MET A 173 -0.99 -8.09 -13.76
C MET A 173 -1.94 -6.89 -13.65
N TYR A 174 -1.73 -5.83 -14.44
CA TYR A 174 -2.64 -4.69 -14.47
C TYR A 174 -3.98 -5.07 -15.10
N ARG A 175 -5.03 -4.28 -14.83
CA ARG A 175 -6.26 -4.33 -15.61
C ARG A 175 -6.05 -3.70 -16.99
N ALA A 176 -6.69 -4.24 -18.01
CA ALA A 176 -6.67 -3.66 -19.36
C ALA A 176 -7.34 -2.28 -19.37
N SER A 177 -8.43 -2.16 -18.61
CA SER A 177 -9.18 -0.92 -18.41
C SER A 177 -9.10 -0.51 -16.91
N PRO A 178 -8.58 0.68 -16.58
CA PRO A 178 -8.55 1.17 -15.21
C PRO A 178 -9.93 1.15 -14.57
N LEU A 179 -10.00 0.87 -13.27
CA LEU A 179 -11.27 0.92 -12.54
C LEU A 179 -11.79 2.36 -12.48
N VAL A 180 -13.03 2.55 -12.93
CA VAL A 180 -13.79 3.77 -12.72
C VAL A 180 -15.07 3.43 -11.97
N ALA A 181 -15.27 4.06 -10.82
CA ALA A 181 -16.39 3.81 -9.92
C ALA A 181 -16.89 5.10 -9.28
N MET A 182 -18.17 5.12 -8.91
CA MET A 182 -18.76 6.18 -8.10
C MET A 182 -18.45 5.91 -6.63
N CYS A 183 -18.03 6.95 -5.92
CA CYS A 183 -17.65 6.88 -4.52
C CYS A 183 -18.37 7.99 -3.74
N ARG A 184 -19.12 7.60 -2.71
CA ARG A 184 -19.84 8.53 -1.82
C ARG A 184 -19.41 8.29 -0.37
N ALA A 185 -18.90 9.31 0.29
CA ALA A 185 -18.54 9.23 1.71
C ALA A 185 -19.77 8.90 2.57
N ARG A 186 -19.61 7.99 3.54
CA ARG A 186 -20.66 7.64 4.51
C ARG A 186 -20.79 8.72 5.58
N ALA A 187 -22.00 8.84 6.15
CA ALA A 187 -22.37 9.94 7.05
C ALA A 187 -21.46 10.12 8.28
N PHE A 188 -20.90 9.03 8.83
CA PHE A 188 -20.02 9.13 10.00
C PHE A 188 -18.65 9.76 9.66
N LEU A 189 -18.17 9.63 8.42
CA LEU A 189 -16.88 10.17 8.00
C LEU A 189 -16.87 11.70 8.04
N GLY A 190 -18.01 12.32 7.74
CA GLY A 190 -18.17 13.78 7.87
C GLY A 190 -17.87 14.27 9.29
N LYS A 191 -18.23 13.50 10.32
CA LYS A 191 -17.94 13.86 11.72
C LYS A 191 -16.44 13.79 12.02
N ILE A 192 -15.77 12.73 11.55
CA ILE A 192 -14.32 12.53 11.74
C ILE A 192 -13.50 13.63 11.04
N LEU A 193 -13.87 14.00 9.82
CA LEU A 193 -13.14 15.01 9.04
C LEU A 193 -13.33 16.43 9.60
N HIS A 194 -14.43 16.72 10.30
CA HIS A 194 -14.65 18.01 10.96
C HIS A 194 -14.05 18.09 12.37
N GLU A 195 -13.70 16.96 13.00
CA GLU A 195 -13.09 16.86 14.33
C GLU A 195 -11.55 16.77 14.30
N SER A 196 -10.93 16.83 13.12
CA SER A 196 -9.46 16.85 12.99
C SER A 196 -8.93 18.28 13.28
N PRO A 197 -7.99 18.46 14.23
CA PRO A 197 -7.46 19.77 14.63
C PRO A 197 -6.63 20.46 13.54
#